data_AF-A0A842W0E8-F1
#
_entry.id   AF-A0A842W0E8-F1
#
_cell.length_a   1.000
_cell.length_b   1.000
_cell.length_c   1.000
_cell.angle_alpha   90.00
_cell.angle_beta   90.00
_cell.angle_gamma   90.00
#
_symmetry.space_group_name_H-M   'P 1'
#
loop_
_entity.id
_entity.type
_entity.pdbx_description
1 polymer ?
#
loop_
_entity_poly.entity_id
_entity_poly.type
_entity_poly.pdbx_seq_one_letter_code
_entity_poly.pdbx_strand_id
1 'polypeptide(L)'
;MLEDYMVEGDWAGSFANVYNAFLEWFTSLDSSGQLISGILIILGLILVGYMVYGILWLAFQIMKFSIIATIILHYMGYVLVKLLVVFFINYSEVNNQWENSTENIKWFWNQMYPSDKVQSQKQKITKKTGLAKQQLKANAESSATEKLNTRVKPKVFYVGDNVSNMFCTHCGTRFTDRMIEMMRNNMVCFCEKCGQMFVTPHEQNMSLFS
;
A
#
# COMPACT_ATOMS: atom_id res chain seq x y z
N MET A 1 -4.95 -17.08 0.17
CA MET A 1 -4.83 -18.51 0.49
C MET A 1 -3.52 -18.87 1.24
N LEU A 2 -2.76 -17.90 1.75
CA LEU A 2 -1.56 -18.13 2.58
C LEU A 2 -1.63 -17.41 3.95
N GLU A 3 -2.76 -16.79 4.28
CA GLU A 3 -2.96 -16.03 5.53
C GLU A 3 -3.64 -16.86 6.64
N ASP A 4 -4.22 -18.02 6.32
CA ASP A 4 -4.93 -18.88 7.30
C ASP A 4 -4.05 -19.96 7.96
N TYR A 5 -2.73 -19.95 7.72
CA TYR A 5 -1.77 -20.88 8.36
C TYR A 5 -0.98 -20.25 9.52
N MET A 6 -1.32 -19.03 9.94
CA MET A 6 -0.93 -18.57 11.27
C MET A 6 -1.88 -19.19 12.29
N VAL A 7 -1.71 -20.49 12.51
CA VAL A 7 -2.20 -21.16 13.71
C VAL A 7 -1.71 -20.33 14.88
N GLU A 8 -2.64 -19.77 15.67
CA GLU A 8 -2.40 -19.27 17.01
C GLU A 8 -1.89 -20.44 17.85
N GLY A 9 -0.62 -20.79 17.63
CA GLY A 9 0.05 -21.82 18.38
C GLY A 9 0.07 -21.37 19.84
N ASP A 10 -0.02 -22.34 20.73
CA ASP A 10 -0.02 -22.21 22.19
C ASP A 10 1.34 -21.72 22.74
N TRP A 11 1.96 -20.77 22.04
CA TRP A 11 3.25 -20.16 22.32
C TRP A 11 3.24 -19.42 23.66
N ALA A 12 2.10 -18.83 24.01
CA ALA A 12 1.91 -18.18 25.30
C ALA A 12 2.01 -19.20 26.46
N GLY A 13 1.35 -20.37 26.32
CA GLY A 13 1.44 -21.46 27.29
C GLY A 13 2.85 -22.06 27.35
N SER A 14 3.47 -22.30 26.19
CA SER A 14 4.84 -22.83 26.13
C SER A 14 5.88 -21.88 26.73
N PHE A 15 5.76 -20.57 26.52
CA PHE A 15 6.70 -19.60 27.06
C PHE A 15 6.58 -19.47 28.57
N ALA A 16 5.36 -19.44 29.10
CA ALA A 16 5.12 -19.37 30.55
C ALA A 16 5.73 -20.58 31.28
N ASN A 17 5.60 -21.78 30.72
CA ASN A 17 6.19 -23.00 31.30
C ASN A 17 7.71 -22.97 31.29
N VAL A 18 8.33 -22.56 30.18
CA VAL A 18 9.80 -22.43 30.07
C VAL A 18 10.34 -21.35 31.01
N TYR A 19 9.64 -20.23 31.13
CA TYR A 19 10.02 -19.14 32.03
C TYR A 19 9.95 -19.55 33.50
N ASN A 20 8.89 -20.27 33.89
CA ASN A 20 8.75 -20.77 35.26
C ASN A 20 9.85 -21.79 35.60
N ALA A 21 10.16 -22.73 34.69
CA ALA A 21 11.25 -23.68 34.87
C ALA A 21 12.63 -22.98 34.97
N PHE A 22 12.83 -21.91 34.19
CA PHE A 22 14.03 -21.09 34.29
C PHE A 22 14.14 -20.40 35.65
N LEU A 23 13.04 -19.81 36.15
CA LEU A 23 13.03 -19.17 37.46
C LEU A 23 13.34 -20.16 38.58
N GLU A 24 12.75 -21.36 38.55
CA GLU A 24 12.99 -22.41 39.53
C GLU A 24 14.46 -22.89 39.52
N TRP A 25 15.02 -23.11 38.33
CA TRP A 25 16.44 -23.40 38.17
C TRP A 25 17.32 -22.26 38.70
N PHE A 26 17.00 -21.01 38.38
CA PHE A 26 17.77 -19.84 38.81
C PHE A 26 17.72 -19.64 40.33
N THR A 27 16.56 -19.84 40.97
CA THR A 27 16.44 -19.73 42.42
C THR A 27 17.07 -20.90 43.17
N SER A 28 17.35 -22.02 42.50
CA SER A 28 18.07 -23.16 43.08
C SER A 28 19.61 -22.97 43.15
N LEU A 29 20.14 -21.87 42.62
CA LEU A 29 21.57 -21.58 42.63
C LEU A 29 22.00 -20.94 43.95
N ASP A 30 22.46 -21.75 44.90
CA ASP A 30 22.77 -21.30 46.27
C ASP A 30 24.17 -20.69 46.45
N SER A 31 25.09 -20.90 45.50
CA SER A 31 26.47 -20.39 45.59
C SER A 31 26.77 -19.28 44.59
N SER A 32 27.60 -18.31 44.98
CA SER A 32 28.04 -17.21 44.09
C SER A 32 28.73 -17.72 42.82
N GLY A 33 29.44 -18.85 42.87
CA GLY A 33 30.06 -19.48 41.72
C GLY A 33 29.03 -20.03 40.72
N GLN A 34 27.96 -20.64 41.20
CA GLN A 34 26.85 -21.13 40.37
C GLN A 34 26.08 -19.97 39.73
N LEU A 35 25.85 -18.87 40.45
CA LEU A 35 25.23 -17.66 39.89
C LEU A 35 26.07 -17.06 38.75
N ILE A 36 27.38 -16.92 38.94
CA ILE A 36 28.28 -16.42 37.89
C ILE A 36 28.26 -17.36 36.67
N SER A 37 28.33 -18.67 36.90
CA SER A 37 28.25 -19.67 35.82
C SER A 37 26.93 -19.58 35.06
N GLY A 38 25.80 -19.43 35.77
CA GLY A 38 24.48 -19.28 35.16
C GLY A 38 24.38 -18.03 34.28
N ILE A 39 24.86 -16.89 34.78
CA ILE A 39 24.90 -15.63 34.01
C ILE A 39 25.75 -15.78 32.76
N LEU A 40 26.93 -16.41 32.86
CA LEU A 40 27.82 -16.62 31.71
C LEU A 40 27.19 -17.53 30.65
N ILE A 41 26.45 -18.56 31.06
CA ILE A 41 25.72 -19.44 30.12
C ILE A 41 24.65 -18.64 29.37
N ILE A 42 23.85 -17.82 30.08
CA ILE A 42 22.81 -16.99 29.47
C ILE A 42 23.42 -15.99 28.47
N LEU A 43 24.49 -15.29 28.87
CA LEU A 43 25.20 -14.37 27.99
C LEU A 43 25.78 -15.09 26.76
N GLY A 44 26.33 -16.29 26.94
CA GLY A 44 26.80 -17.14 25.84
C GLY A 44 25.68 -17.52 24.86
N LEU A 45 24.51 -17.91 25.37
CA LEU A 45 23.34 -18.24 24.54
C LEU A 45 22.83 -17.01 23.77
N ILE A 46 22.77 -15.84 24.41
CA ILE A 46 22.40 -14.57 23.76
C ILE A 46 23.40 -14.26 22.64
N LEU A 47 24.71 -14.39 22.90
CA LEU A 47 25.75 -14.16 21.90
C LEU A 47 25.60 -15.10 20.69
N VAL A 48 25.41 -16.40 20.93
CA VAL A 48 25.17 -17.39 19.87
C VAL A 48 23.92 -17.03 19.06
N GLY A 49 22.83 -16.62 19.73
CA GLY A 49 21.62 -16.16 19.08
C GLY A 49 21.86 -14.98 18.13
N TYR A 50 22.62 -13.97 18.58
CA TYR A 50 23.02 -12.85 17.74
C TYR A 50 23.94 -13.25 16.58
N MET A 51 24.83 -14.23 16.78
CA MET A 51 25.67 -14.75 15.69
C MET A 51 24.82 -15.44 14.62
N VAL A 52 23.89 -16.32 15.02
CA VAL A 52 22.97 -16.99 14.09
C VAL A 52 22.11 -15.96 13.36
N TYR A 53 21.56 -14.98 14.07
CA TYR A 53 20.81 -13.88 13.46
C TYR A 53 21.66 -13.11 12.43
N GLY A 54 22.91 -12.78 12.78
CA GLY A 54 23.85 -12.10 11.88
C GLY A 54 24.15 -12.90 10.62
N ILE A 55 24.35 -14.22 10.74
CA ILE A 55 24.57 -15.12 9.59
C ILE A 55 23.33 -15.17 8.69
N LEU A 56 22.14 -15.34 9.26
CA LEU A 56 20.89 -15.36 8.49
C LEU A 56 20.64 -14.02 7.79
N TRP A 57 20.90 -12.91 8.48
CA TRP A 57 20.80 -11.58 7.91
C TRP A 57 21.78 -11.40 6.74
N LEU A 58 23.04 -11.83 6.90
CA LEU A 58 24.04 -11.78 5.84
C LEU A 58 23.63 -12.65 4.63
N ALA A 59 23.17 -13.88 4.87
CA ALA A 59 22.68 -14.77 3.82
C ALA A 59 21.52 -14.13 3.03
N PHE A 60 20.60 -13.46 3.72
CA PHE A 60 19.51 -12.71 3.09
C PHE A 60 20.01 -11.53 2.24
N GLN A 61 21.03 -10.79 2.70
CA GLN A 61 21.63 -9.72 1.90
C GLN A 61 22.35 -10.27 0.66
N ILE A 62 23.05 -11.39 0.79
CA ILE A 62 23.71 -12.08 -0.34
C ILE A 62 22.67 -12.53 -1.36
N MET A 63 21.55 -13.12 -0.92
CA MET A 63 20.46 -13.53 -1.81
C MET A 63 19.87 -12.33 -2.56
N LYS A 64 19.58 -11.23 -1.87
CA LYS A 64 19.13 -9.98 -2.50
C LYS A 64 20.11 -9.46 -3.53
N PHE A 65 21.39 -9.40 -3.17
CA PHE A 65 22.46 -8.97 -4.07
C PHE A 65 22.55 -9.87 -5.30
N SER A 66 22.47 -11.19 -5.12
CA SER A 66 22.49 -12.17 -6.22
C SER A 66 21.35 -11.97 -7.21
N ILE A 67 20.12 -11.76 -6.72
CA ILE A 67 18.96 -11.49 -7.59
C ILE A 67 19.18 -10.19 -8.37
N ILE A 68 19.62 -9.13 -7.70
CA ILE A 68 19.88 -7.83 -8.33
C ILE A 68 20.99 -7.95 -9.38
N ALA A 69 22.11 -8.58 -9.04
CA ALA A 69 23.22 -8.81 -9.95
C ALA A 69 22.78 -9.61 -11.18
N THR A 70 21.94 -10.63 -11.00
CA THR A 70 21.38 -11.42 -12.10
C THR A 70 20.53 -10.57 -13.03
N ILE A 71 19.65 -9.72 -12.49
CA ILE A 71 18.82 -8.80 -13.30
C ILE A 71 19.69 -7.82 -14.08
N ILE A 72 20.70 -7.22 -13.43
CA ILE A 72 21.63 -6.28 -14.07
C ILE A 72 22.39 -6.98 -15.20
N LEU A 73 22.89 -8.19 -14.96
CA LEU A 73 23.67 -8.94 -15.95
C LEU A 73 22.81 -9.32 -17.16
N HIS A 74 21.56 -9.77 -16.94
CA HIS A 74 20.62 -10.03 -18.03
C HIS A 74 20.29 -8.76 -18.81
N TYR A 75 20.05 -7.64 -18.13
CA TYR A 75 19.78 -6.37 -18.79
C TYR A 75 20.98 -5.87 -19.60
N MET A 76 22.19 -5.97 -19.06
CA MET A 76 23.43 -5.63 -19.77
C MET A 76 23.64 -6.53 -21.00
N GLY A 77 23.34 -7.82 -20.89
CA GLY A 77 23.35 -8.76 -22.01
C GLY A 77 22.36 -8.35 -23.11
N TYR A 78 21.14 -7.99 -22.74
CA TYR A 78 20.13 -7.47 -23.68
C TYR A 78 20.59 -6.18 -24.36
N VAL A 79 21.13 -5.22 -23.61
CA VAL A 79 21.67 -3.96 -24.14
C VAL A 79 22.83 -4.22 -25.10
N LEU A 80 23.74 -5.14 -24.76
CA LEU A 80 24.86 -5.50 -25.63
C LEU A 80 24.39 -6.07 -26.96
N VAL A 81 23.45 -7.03 -26.92
CA VAL A 81 22.86 -7.61 -28.15
C VAL A 81 22.16 -6.53 -28.97
N LYS A 82 21.38 -5.65 -28.33
CA LYS A 82 20.69 -4.55 -29.00
C LYS A 82 21.69 -3.59 -29.66
N LEU A 83 22.76 -3.21 -28.97
CA LEU A 83 23.80 -2.33 -29.51
C LEU A 83 24.55 -2.95 -30.68
N LEU A 84 24.83 -4.26 -30.64
CA LEU A 84 25.41 -4.97 -31.78
C LEU A 84 24.50 -4.90 -33.00
N VAL A 85 23.20 -5.18 -32.84
CA VAL A 85 22.22 -5.08 -33.93
C VAL A 85 22.16 -3.65 -34.48
N VAL A 86 22.08 -2.64 -33.61
CA VAL A 86 22.04 -1.23 -34.02
C VAL A 86 23.35 -0.80 -34.70
N PHE A 87 24.51 -1.27 -34.23
CA PHE A 87 25.81 -0.97 -34.82
C PHE A 87 25.88 -1.41 -36.29
N PHE A 88 25.34 -2.59 -36.62
CA PHE A 88 25.31 -3.09 -38.00
C PHE A 88 24.25 -2.42 -38.89
N ILE A 89 23.13 -1.96 -38.32
CA ILE A 89 22.03 -1.33 -39.09
C ILE A 89 22.26 0.17 -39.28
N ASN A 90 22.57 0.89 -38.20
CA ASN A 90 22.73 2.33 -38.20
C ASN A 90 23.68 2.80 -37.07
N TYR A 91 24.95 2.96 -37.42
CA TYR A 91 26.02 3.32 -36.48
C TYR A 91 25.78 4.66 -35.76
N SER A 92 25.13 5.64 -36.39
CA SER A 92 24.90 6.95 -35.75
C SER A 92 23.95 6.89 -34.55
N GLU A 93 23.09 5.87 -34.49
CA GLU A 93 22.08 5.70 -33.44
C GLU A 93 22.64 4.99 -32.18
N VAL A 94 23.85 4.41 -32.26
CA VAL A 94 24.46 3.63 -31.17
C VAL A 94 24.62 4.46 -29.89
N ASN A 95 25.09 5.71 -30.01
CA ASN A 95 25.27 6.60 -28.86
C ASN A 95 23.94 6.92 -28.16
N ASN A 96 22.89 7.21 -28.93
CA ASN A 96 21.57 7.50 -28.36
C ASN A 96 20.99 6.26 -27.65
N GLN A 97 21.17 5.07 -28.23
CA GLN A 97 20.74 3.82 -27.58
C GLN A 97 21.53 3.50 -26.32
N TRP A 98 22.83 3.83 -26.28
CA TRP A 98 23.65 3.72 -25.09
C TRP A 98 23.17 4.67 -23.99
N GLU A 99 23.00 5.96 -24.28
CA GLU A 99 22.53 6.96 -23.31
C GLU A 99 21.19 6.54 -22.69
N ASN A 100 20.19 6.21 -23.51
CA ASN A 100 18.89 5.72 -23.04
C ASN A 100 19.02 4.47 -22.16
N SER A 101 19.93 3.55 -22.50
CA SER A 101 20.17 2.35 -21.70
C SER A 101 20.78 2.69 -20.34
N THR A 102 21.71 3.65 -20.29
CA THR A 102 22.31 4.10 -19.03
C THR A 102 21.32 4.84 -18.13
N GLU A 103 20.39 5.62 -18.70
CA GLU A 103 19.34 6.28 -17.92
C GLU A 103 18.39 5.27 -17.28
N ASN A 104 18.00 4.23 -18.02
CA ASN A 104 17.19 3.13 -17.48
C ASN A 104 17.89 2.39 -16.33
N ILE A 105 19.21 2.16 -16.44
CA ILE A 105 20.00 1.56 -15.36
C ILE A 105 20.03 2.47 -14.13
N LYS A 106 20.28 3.78 -14.33
CA LYS A 106 20.26 4.77 -13.24
C LYS A 106 18.89 4.79 -12.56
N TRP A 107 17.81 4.78 -13.33
CA TRP A 107 16.44 4.73 -12.81
C TRP A 107 16.19 3.47 -11.97
N PHE A 108 16.58 2.30 -12.49
CA PHE A 108 16.42 1.03 -11.78
C PHE A 108 17.24 0.99 -10.48
N TRP A 109 18.50 1.46 -10.54
CA TRP A 109 19.37 1.57 -9.38
C TRP A 109 18.77 2.45 -8.28
N ASN A 110 18.25 3.62 -8.66
CA ASN A 110 17.61 4.56 -7.73
C ASN A 110 16.34 4.00 -7.07
N GLN A 111 15.67 3.05 -7.73
CA GLN A 111 14.48 2.40 -7.18
C GLN A 111 14.85 1.27 -6.20
N MET A 112 15.91 0.52 -6.50
CA MET A 112 16.39 -0.60 -5.67
C MET A 112 17.18 -0.13 -4.45
N TYR A 113 18.02 0.88 -4.64
CA TYR A 113 18.84 1.49 -3.59
C TYR A 113 18.52 2.99 -3.53
N PRO A 114 17.34 3.36 -2.99
CA PRO A 114 16.98 4.76 -2.88
C PRO A 114 17.98 5.45 -1.96
N SER A 115 18.69 6.44 -2.49
CA SER A 115 19.56 7.30 -1.68
C SER A 115 18.78 7.82 -0.48
N ASP A 116 19.40 7.84 0.71
CA ASP A 116 18.78 8.30 1.96
C ASP A 116 18.10 9.68 1.83
N LYS A 117 18.61 10.52 0.92
CA LYS A 117 18.03 11.83 0.58
C LYS A 117 16.61 11.71 0.03
N VAL A 118 16.35 10.71 -0.81
CA VAL A 118 15.04 10.44 -1.45
C VAL A 118 14.06 9.79 -0.46
N GLN A 119 14.53 8.91 0.44
CA GLN A 119 13.69 8.38 1.51
C GLN A 119 13.23 9.47 2.48
N SER A 120 14.11 10.41 2.84
CA SER A 120 13.74 11.53 3.71
C SER A 120 12.65 12.42 3.10
N GLN A 121 12.68 12.64 1.78
CA GLN A 121 11.67 13.42 1.09
C GLN A 121 10.35 12.65 0.94
N LYS A 122 10.40 11.36 0.55
CA LYS A 122 9.19 10.54 0.48
C LYS A 122 8.51 10.44 1.85
N GLN A 123 9.25 10.19 2.94
CA GLN A 123 8.70 10.18 4.29
C GLN A 123 8.11 11.53 4.72
N LYS A 124 8.74 12.65 4.34
CA LYS A 124 8.18 14.01 4.58
C LYS A 124 6.87 14.23 3.82
N ILE A 125 6.78 13.76 2.57
CA ILE A 125 5.57 13.89 1.74
C ILE A 125 4.47 12.96 2.27
N THR A 126 4.79 11.72 2.65
CA THR A 126 3.83 10.76 3.22
C THR A 126 3.33 11.20 4.60
N LYS A 127 4.17 11.80 5.45
CA LYS A 127 3.72 12.42 6.70
C LYS A 127 2.78 13.60 6.44
N LYS A 128 3.10 14.48 5.49
CA LYS A 128 2.23 15.62 5.12
C LYS A 128 0.88 15.17 4.53
N THR A 129 0.88 14.15 3.67
CA THR A 129 -0.37 13.60 3.09
C THR A 129 -1.17 12.77 4.07
N GLY A 130 -0.52 12.06 5.01
CA GLY A 130 -1.17 11.38 6.12
C GLY A 130 -1.87 12.36 7.06
N LEU A 131 -1.20 13.45 7.46
CA LEU A 131 -1.78 14.54 8.24
C LEU A 131 -2.95 15.21 7.51
N ALA A 132 -2.84 15.48 6.20
CA ALA A 132 -3.94 16.04 5.41
C ALA A 132 -5.14 15.08 5.31
N LYS A 133 -4.91 13.77 5.14
CA LYS A 133 -5.99 12.77 5.15
C LYS A 133 -6.64 12.61 6.53
N GLN A 134 -5.87 12.73 7.60
CA GLN A 134 -6.38 12.66 8.97
C GLN A 134 -7.18 13.91 9.33
N GLN A 135 -6.75 15.09 8.89
CA GLN A 135 -7.52 16.34 9.00
C GLN A 135 -8.80 16.30 8.15
N LEU A 136 -8.76 15.73 6.94
CA LEU A 136 -9.96 15.54 6.12
C LEU A 136 -10.96 14.57 6.77
N LYS A 137 -10.48 13.50 7.43
CA LYS A 137 -11.35 12.59 8.21
C LYS A 137 -11.92 13.26 9.45
N ALA A 138 -11.11 13.99 10.23
CA ALA A 138 -11.58 14.72 11.40
C ALA A 138 -12.62 15.80 11.04
N ASN A 139 -12.41 16.51 9.92
CA ASN A 139 -13.37 17.51 9.42
C ASN A 139 -14.64 16.88 8.83
N ALA A 140 -14.55 15.66 8.27
CA ALA A 140 -15.72 14.91 7.81
C ALA A 140 -16.54 14.36 8.99
N GLU A 141 -15.89 13.93 10.08
CA GLU A 141 -16.52 13.45 11.30
C GLU A 141 -17.12 14.59 12.14
N SER A 142 -16.47 15.76 12.21
CA SER A 142 -17.05 16.96 12.83
C SER A 142 -18.23 17.52 12.02
N SER A 143 -18.16 17.47 10.68
CA SER A 143 -19.29 17.85 9.81
C SER A 143 -20.45 16.85 9.85
N ALA A 144 -20.20 15.58 10.19
CA ALA A 144 -21.24 14.57 10.35
C ALA A 144 -21.98 14.70 11.70
N THR A 145 -21.28 15.12 12.75
CA THR A 145 -21.88 15.38 14.06
C THR A 145 -22.62 16.73 14.12
N GLU A 146 -22.17 17.75 13.38
CA GLU A 146 -22.90 19.03 13.29
C GLU A 146 -24.13 18.97 12.35
N LYS A 147 -24.15 18.04 11.37
CA LYS A 147 -25.29 17.82 10.46
C LYS A 147 -26.33 16.81 10.94
N LEU A 148 -26.21 16.24 12.14
CA LEU A 148 -27.26 15.38 12.68
C LEU A 148 -28.45 16.17 13.26
N ASN A 149 -28.35 17.50 13.38
CA ASN A 149 -29.43 18.34 13.94
C ASN A 149 -30.07 19.35 12.98
N THR A 150 -29.76 19.28 11.68
CA THR A 150 -30.57 19.91 10.64
C THR A 150 -30.89 18.89 9.57
N ARG A 151 -32.05 18.25 9.74
CA ARG A 151 -32.70 17.36 8.78
C ARG A 151 -33.09 18.15 7.53
N VAL A 152 -32.12 18.54 6.71
CA VAL A 152 -32.39 19.06 5.37
C VAL A 152 -32.81 17.85 4.54
N LYS A 153 -34.12 17.70 4.38
CA LYS A 153 -34.70 16.70 3.46
C LYS A 153 -33.99 16.85 2.10
N PRO A 154 -33.36 15.80 1.56
CA PRO A 154 -32.84 15.86 0.21
C PRO A 154 -34.00 16.20 -0.73
N LYS A 155 -33.85 17.30 -1.48
CA LYS A 155 -34.82 17.71 -2.49
C LYS A 155 -34.68 16.74 -3.67
N VAL A 156 -35.43 15.64 -3.62
CA VAL A 156 -35.51 14.64 -4.69
C VAL A 156 -36.22 15.30 -5.86
N PHE A 157 -35.57 15.36 -7.01
CA PHE A 157 -36.16 15.84 -8.25
C PHE A 157 -36.55 14.63 -9.09
N TYR A 158 -37.86 14.48 -9.35
CA TYR A 158 -38.38 13.46 -10.24
C TYR A 158 -38.09 13.85 -11.69
N VAL A 159 -37.43 12.96 -12.42
CA VAL A 159 -37.18 13.13 -13.85
C VAL A 159 -38.34 12.48 -14.60
N GLY A 160 -39.06 13.25 -15.43
CA GLY A 160 -40.13 12.73 -16.28
C GLY A 160 -39.62 11.99 -17.52
N ASP A 161 -40.51 11.32 -18.24
CA ASP A 161 -40.21 10.31 -19.28
C ASP A 161 -39.50 10.83 -20.56
N ASN A 162 -39.22 12.13 -20.67
CA ASN A 162 -38.54 12.72 -21.82
C ASN A 162 -37.02 12.81 -21.61
N VAL A 163 -36.34 11.69 -21.91
CA VAL A 163 -34.92 11.44 -21.58
C VAL A 163 -33.90 12.11 -22.53
N SER A 164 -34.33 12.67 -23.66
CA SER A 164 -33.40 13.14 -24.71
C SER A 164 -32.73 14.50 -24.42
N ASN A 165 -33.20 15.26 -23.44
CA ASN A 165 -32.68 16.60 -23.11
C ASN A 165 -32.66 16.88 -21.60
N MET A 166 -31.94 16.05 -20.84
CA MET A 166 -31.79 16.28 -19.40
C MET A 166 -30.71 17.33 -19.08
N PHE A 167 -31.02 18.24 -18.15
CA PHE A 167 -30.11 19.27 -17.65
C PHE A 167 -29.99 19.18 -16.13
N CYS A 168 -28.82 19.53 -15.60
CA CYS A 168 -28.62 19.67 -14.17
C CYS A 168 -29.47 20.81 -13.62
N THR A 169 -30.31 20.54 -12.62
CA THR A 169 -31.20 21.55 -12.02
C THR A 169 -30.44 22.62 -11.22
N HIS A 170 -29.20 22.34 -10.79
CA HIS A 170 -28.36 23.31 -10.07
C HIS A 170 -27.47 24.14 -11.00
N CYS A 171 -26.77 23.52 -11.96
CA CYS A 171 -25.79 24.23 -12.78
C CYS A 171 -26.23 24.47 -14.24
N GLY A 172 -27.43 24.04 -14.62
CA GLY A 172 -28.01 24.21 -15.95
C GLY A 172 -27.26 23.48 -17.07
N THR A 173 -26.25 22.68 -16.73
CA THR A 173 -25.41 22.01 -17.73
C THR A 173 -26.13 20.77 -18.26
N ARG A 174 -26.12 20.58 -19.58
CA ARG A 174 -26.67 19.40 -20.25
C ARG A 174 -25.94 18.15 -19.80
N PHE A 175 -26.67 17.07 -19.51
CA PHE A 175 -26.05 15.79 -19.24
C PHE A 175 -25.48 15.16 -20.50
N THR A 176 -24.33 14.51 -20.35
CA THR A 176 -23.70 13.74 -21.42
C THR A 176 -24.52 12.49 -21.71
N ASP A 177 -24.45 11.96 -22.93
CA ASP A 177 -25.15 10.72 -23.29
C ASP A 177 -24.78 9.57 -22.36
N ARG A 178 -23.52 9.53 -21.89
CA ARG A 178 -23.04 8.58 -20.90
C ARG A 178 -23.72 8.75 -19.53
N MET A 179 -23.89 9.97 -19.05
CA MET A 179 -24.64 10.23 -17.82
C MET A 179 -26.11 9.82 -17.94
N ILE A 180 -26.71 10.07 -19.11
CA ILE A 180 -28.10 9.70 -19.41
C ILE A 180 -28.25 8.17 -19.38
N GLU A 181 -27.33 7.44 -20.02
CA GLU A 181 -27.26 5.98 -19.97
C GLU A 181 -27.09 5.45 -18.53
N MET A 182 -26.23 6.10 -17.74
CA MET A 182 -26.04 5.76 -16.33
C MET A 182 -27.28 6.02 -15.47
N MET A 183 -28.05 7.09 -15.74
CA MET A 183 -29.30 7.36 -15.03
C MET A 183 -30.40 6.35 -15.33
N ARG A 184 -30.39 5.75 -16.52
CA ARG A 184 -31.30 4.66 -16.87
C ARG A 184 -30.93 3.37 -16.14
N ASN A 185 -29.65 3.08 -16.00
CA ASN A 185 -29.16 1.81 -15.47
C ASN A 185 -28.90 1.81 -13.95
N ASN A 186 -28.63 2.96 -13.35
CA ASN A 186 -28.26 3.08 -11.94
C ASN A 186 -29.24 3.99 -11.18
N MET A 187 -29.55 3.63 -9.93
CA MET A 187 -30.44 4.40 -9.05
C MET A 187 -29.87 5.77 -8.64
N VAL A 188 -28.55 5.99 -8.77
CA VAL A 188 -27.90 7.23 -8.34
C VAL A 188 -26.84 7.68 -9.36
N CYS A 189 -26.89 8.94 -9.75
CA CYS A 189 -25.86 9.57 -10.58
C CYS A 189 -25.42 10.92 -9.98
N PHE A 190 -24.28 11.44 -10.44
CA PHE A 190 -23.75 12.73 -10.01
C PHE A 190 -23.47 13.61 -11.24
N CYS A 191 -23.80 14.90 -11.18
CA CYS A 191 -23.43 15.84 -12.22
C CYS A 191 -21.90 15.99 -12.30
N GLU A 192 -21.33 15.74 -13.47
CA GLU A 192 -19.88 15.85 -13.71
C GLU A 192 -19.33 17.27 -13.46
N LYS A 193 -20.16 18.32 -13.59
CA LYS A 193 -19.72 19.71 -13.43
C LYS A 193 -19.83 20.23 -12.00
N CYS A 194 -20.91 19.91 -11.29
CA CYS A 194 -21.17 20.48 -9.96
C CYS A 194 -21.33 19.45 -8.83
N GLY A 195 -21.23 18.15 -9.14
CA GLY A 195 -21.30 17.07 -8.16
C GLY A 195 -22.68 16.84 -7.53
N GLN A 196 -23.74 17.50 -8.02
CA GLN A 196 -25.08 17.30 -7.48
C GLN A 196 -25.54 15.86 -7.76
N MET A 197 -26.08 15.21 -6.73
CA MET A 197 -26.63 13.86 -6.79
C MET A 197 -28.06 13.89 -7.36
N PHE A 198 -28.36 12.99 -8.29
CA PHE A 198 -29.70 12.73 -8.81
C PHE A 198 -30.06 11.26 -8.57
N VAL A 199 -31.33 11.02 -8.23
CA VAL A 199 -31.88 9.69 -7.99
C VAL A 199 -33.04 9.51 -8.96
N THR A 200 -32.93 8.54 -9.87
CA THR A 200 -34.03 8.19 -10.76
C THR A 200 -34.97 7.22 -10.04
N PRO A 201 -36.29 7.46 -10.05
CA PRO A 201 -37.23 6.48 -9.55
C PRO A 201 -37.18 5.25 -10.46
N HIS A 202 -36.70 4.13 -9.93
CA HIS A 202 -36.92 2.85 -10.60
C HIS A 202 -38.43 2.59 -10.59
N GLU A 203 -38.96 2.07 -11.70
CA GLU A 203 -40.37 1.78 -11.95
C GLU A 203 -40.92 0.62 -11.09
N GLN A 204 -40.60 0.58 -9.79
CA GLN A 204 -41.03 -0.44 -8.83
C GLN A 204 -41.37 0.20 -7.48
N ASN A 205 -42.61 0.71 -7.39
CA ASN A 205 -43.56 0.52 -6.26
C ASN A 205 -44.67 1.59 -6.27
N MET A 206 -45.45 1.66 -7.36
CA MET A 206 -46.78 2.30 -7.36
C MET A 206 -47.90 1.34 -6.90
N SER A 207 -47.59 0.32 -6.10
CA SER A 207 -48.59 -0.63 -5.56
C SER A 207 -48.68 -0.66 -4.03
N LEU A 208 -48.10 0.33 -3.32
CA LEU A 208 -48.21 0.42 -1.86
C LEU A 208 -48.95 1.67 -1.35
N PHE A 209 -49.53 2.45 -2.27
CA PHE A 209 -50.43 3.55 -1.91
C PHE A 209 -51.61 3.58 -2.88
N SER A 210 -52.47 2.58 -2.76
CA SER A 210 -53.87 2.59 -3.18
C SER A 210 -54.73 2.15 -2.01
#